data_AF-A0A8T4M5J3-F1
#
_entry.id   AF-A0A8T4M5J3-F1
#
_cell.length_a   1.000
_cell.length_b   1.000
_cell.length_c   1.000
_cell.angle_alpha   90.00
_cell.angle_beta   90.00
_cell.angle_gamma   90.00
#
_symmetry.space_group_name_H-M   'P 1'
#
loop_
_entity.id
_entity.type
_entity.pdbx_description
1 polymer ?
#
loop_
_entity_poly.entity_id
_entity_poly.type
_entity_poly.pdbx_seq_one_letter_code
_entity_poly.pdbx_strand_id
1 'polypeptide(L)'
;MVKKQEKNAIVLCSGGIDSVTTAFYVKNKLNYKSLTIMFFNYNQRNIKPEIFFSKQCAKSLKANFVGINVSNLSKFSLSLLNSK
;
A
#
# COMPACT_ATOMS: atom_id res chain seq x y z
N MET A 1 -23.10 -23.57 -12.68
CA MET A 1 -21.76 -22.95 -12.59
C MET A 1 -21.84 -21.76 -11.65
N VAL A 2 -21.16 -21.77 -10.51
CA VAL A 2 -21.13 -20.64 -9.56
C VAL A 2 -20.22 -19.56 -10.14
N LYS A 3 -20.73 -18.34 -10.36
CA LYS A 3 -19.89 -17.20 -10.77
C LYS A 3 -18.83 -16.96 -9.70
N LYS A 4 -17.55 -17.11 -10.05
CA LYS A 4 -16.43 -16.72 -9.18
C LYS A 4 -16.53 -15.22 -8.95
N GLN A 5 -16.85 -14.80 -7.72
CA GLN A 5 -16.88 -13.38 -7.38
C GLN A 5 -15.52 -12.75 -7.64
N GLU A 6 -15.51 -11.66 -8.41
CA GLU A 6 -14.31 -10.90 -8.67
C GLU A 6 -13.95 -10.10 -7.42
N LYS A 7 -12.79 -10.42 -6.83
CA LYS A 7 -12.33 -9.78 -5.59
C LYS A 7 -11.48 -8.55 -5.90
N ASN A 8 -11.67 -7.52 -5.09
CA ASN A 8 -10.92 -6.27 -5.10
C ASN A 8 -10.16 -6.13 -3.79
N ALA A 9 -8.97 -5.53 -3.81
CA ALA A 9 -8.16 -5.32 -2.61
C ALA A 9 -7.50 -3.94 -2.59
N ILE A 10 -7.28 -3.45 -1.38
CA ILE A 10 -6.38 -2.35 -1.08
C ILE A 10 -5.25 -2.95 -0.23
N VAL A 11 -4.00 -2.73 -0.65
CA VAL A 11 -2.82 -3.13 0.12
C VAL A 11 -2.08 -1.89 0.57
N LEU A 12 -1.90 -1.77 1.88
CA LEU A 12 -1.04 -0.76 2.47
C LEU A 12 0.41 -1.13 2.16
N CYS A 13 1.08 -0.33 1.33
CA CYS A 13 2.42 -0.62 0.86
C CYS A 13 3.34 0.55 1.20
N SER A 14 4.35 0.29 2.01
CA SER A 14 5.44 1.23 2.30
C SER A 14 6.57 1.14 1.26
N GLY A 15 6.54 0.13 0.39
CA GLY A 15 7.64 -0.18 -0.52
C GLY A 15 8.66 -1.15 0.09
N GLY A 16 8.49 -1.55 1.35
CA GLY A 16 9.26 -2.62 1.98
C GLY A 16 8.88 -4.01 1.46
N ILE A 17 9.81 -4.96 1.59
CA ILE A 17 9.71 -6.32 1.03
C ILE A 17 8.42 -7.04 1.43
N ASP A 18 7.99 -6.94 2.70
CA ASP A 18 6.79 -7.62 3.20
C ASP A 18 5.53 -7.13 2.49
N SER A 19 5.40 -5.81 2.38
CA SER A 19 4.23 -5.18 1.77
C SER A 19 4.20 -5.36 0.25
N VAL A 20 5.35 -5.33 -0.41
CA VAL A 20 5.49 -5.61 -1.85
C VAL A 20 5.16 -7.07 -2.15
N THR A 21 5.65 -8.00 -1.32
CA THR A 21 5.37 -9.44 -1.46
C THR A 21 3.90 -9.73 -1.24
N THR A 22 3.28 -9.07 -0.26
CA THR A 22 1.83 -9.17 -0.01
C THR A 22 1.03 -8.68 -1.22
N ALA A 23 1.39 -7.53 -1.79
CA ALA A 23 0.73 -7.01 -2.99
C ALA A 23 0.85 -7.97 -4.18
N PHE A 24 2.04 -8.54 -4.39
CA PHE A 24 2.28 -9.55 -5.42
C PHE A 24 1.43 -10.81 -5.19
N TYR A 25 1.38 -11.31 -3.96
CA TYR A 25 0.61 -12.49 -3.58
C TYR A 25 -0.90 -12.27 -3.84
N VAL A 26 -1.43 -11.12 -3.42
CA VAL A 26 -2.85 -10.77 -3.65
C VAL A 26 -3.19 -10.71 -5.14
N LYS A 27 -2.36 -10.03 -5.94
CA LYS A 27 -2.61 -9.89 -7.38
C LYS A 27 -2.48 -11.21 -8.13
N ASN A 28 -1.37 -11.92 -7.92
CA ASN A 28 -0.94 -13.00 -8.81
C ASN A 28 -1.23 -14.40 -8.26
N LYS A 29 -1.23 -14.59 -6.94
CA LYS A 29 -1.52 -15.90 -6.33
C LYS A 29 -2.99 -16.04 -6.00
N LEU A 30 -3.59 -15.01 -5.41
CA LEU A 30 -5.02 -15.01 -5.08
C LEU A 30 -5.92 -14.56 -6.25
N ASN A 31 -5.33 -14.06 -7.35
CA ASN A 31 -6.04 -13.66 -8.57
C ASN A 31 -7.11 -12.59 -8.33
N TYR A 32 -6.80 -11.57 -7.51
CA TYR A 32 -7.69 -10.43 -7.32
C TYR A 32 -7.74 -9.59 -8.60
N LYS A 33 -8.96 -9.24 -9.03
CA LYS A 33 -9.20 -8.54 -10.31
C LYS A 33 -8.58 -7.15 -10.28
N SER A 34 -8.92 -6.36 -9.27
CA SER A 34 -8.36 -5.04 -9.06
C SER A 34 -7.56 -4.97 -7.76
N LEU A 35 -6.50 -4.15 -7.80
CA LEU A 35 -5.64 -3.89 -6.66
C LEU A 35 -5.37 -2.39 -6.62
N THR A 36 -5.45 -1.83 -5.42
CA THR A 36 -4.95 -0.49 -5.12
C THR A 36 -3.80 -0.61 -4.13
N ILE A 37 -2.66 -0.03 -4.49
CA ILE A 37 -1.54 0.20 -3.60
C ILE A 37 -1.77 1.54 -2.88
N MET A 38 -1.90 1.49 -1.56
CA MET A 38 -2.12 2.66 -0.74
C MET A 38 -0.87 2.95 0.10
N PHE A 39 -0.33 4.15 -0.05
CA PHE A 39 0.84 4.63 0.67
C PHE A 39 0.43 5.73 1.65
N PHE A 40 0.85 5.60 2.91
CA PHE A 40 0.65 6.64 3.91
C PHE A 40 1.94 7.44 4.11
N ASN A 41 1.81 8.77 3.97
CA ASN A 41 2.81 9.72 4.40
C ASN A 41 2.46 10.23 5.80
N TYR A 42 3.17 9.74 6.81
CA TYR A 42 3.10 10.20 8.19
C TYR A 42 4.38 10.97 8.58
N ASN A 43 5.05 11.60 7.61
CA ASN A 43 6.32 12.31 7.77
C ASN A 43 7.47 11.42 8.28
N GLN A 44 7.49 10.17 7.82
CA GLN A 44 8.57 9.23 8.12
C GLN A 44 9.91 9.63 7.48
N ARG A 45 11.01 9.20 8.11
CA ARG A 45 12.38 9.57 7.72
C ARG A 45 12.71 9.25 6.26
N ASN A 46 12.27 8.10 5.77
CA ASN A 46 12.63 7.56 4.45
C ASN A 46 11.52 7.72 3.41
N ILE A 47 10.73 8.79 3.48
CA ILE A 47 9.56 9.00 2.60
C ILE A 47 9.87 8.90 1.10
N LYS A 48 11.00 9.46 0.63
CA LYS A 48 11.36 9.50 -0.80
C LYS A 48 11.62 8.11 -1.40
N PRO A 49 12.47 7.25 -0.81
CA PRO A 49 12.62 5.89 -1.32
C PRO A 49 11.34 5.05 -1.13
N GLU A 50 10.65 5.19 0.00
CA GLU A 50 9.41 4.43 0.27
C GLU A 50 8.32 4.71 -0.77
N ILE A 51 8.04 5.98 -1.07
CA ILE A 51 7.04 6.35 -2.08
C ILE A 51 7.48 5.89 -3.48
N PHE A 52 8.78 5.95 -3.79
CA PHE A 52 9.32 5.48 -5.06
C PHE A 52 9.05 3.99 -5.25
N PHE A 53 9.42 3.14 -4.28
CA PHE A 53 9.22 1.70 -4.38
C PHE A 53 7.74 1.31 -4.35
N SER A 54 6.91 2.03 -3.59
CA SER A 54 5.46 1.82 -3.59
C SER A 54 4.83 2.11 -4.95
N LYS A 55 5.23 3.19 -5.63
CA LYS A 55 4.81 3.51 -7.00
C LYS A 55 5.30 2.48 -8.01
N GLN A 56 6.55 2.02 -7.88
CA GLN A 56 7.10 0.98 -8.74
C GLN A 56 6.34 -0.34 -8.57
N CYS A 57 5.98 -0.72 -7.34
CA CYS A 57 5.15 -1.88 -7.05
C CYS A 57 3.78 -1.77 -7.75
N ALA A 58 3.10 -0.62 -7.63
CA ALA A 58 1.82 -0.39 -8.28
C ALA A 58 1.93 -0.51 -9.82
N LYS A 59 2.96 0.10 -10.41
CA LYS A 59 3.24 0.02 -11.86
C LYS A 59 3.47 -1.42 -12.31
N SER A 60 4.32 -2.18 -11.62
CA SER A 60 4.63 -3.57 -11.96
C SER A 60 3.41 -4.49 -11.86
N LEU A 61 2.51 -4.24 -10.91
CA LEU A 61 1.29 -5.04 -10.71
C LEU A 61 0.08 -4.55 -11.51
N LYS A 62 0.24 -3.48 -12.33
CA LYS A 62 -0.86 -2.79 -13.01
C LYS A 62 -2.00 -2.43 -12.04
N ALA A 63 -1.62 -1.95 -10.86
CA ALA A 63 -2.50 -1.56 -9.77
C ALA A 63 -2.63 -0.04 -9.71
N ASN A 64 -3.73 0.46 -9.14
CA ASN A 64 -3.88 1.87 -8.84
C ASN A 64 -2.92 2.26 -7.71
N PHE A 65 -2.40 3.48 -7.73
CA PHE A 65 -1.60 4.03 -6.63
C PHE A 65 -2.34 5.19 -5.97
N VAL A 66 -2.48 5.14 -4.65
CA VAL A 66 -3.08 6.22 -3.85
C VAL A 66 -2.12 6.59 -2.73
N GLY A 67 -1.66 7.83 -2.71
CA GLY A 67 -0.88 8.38 -1.61
C GLY A 67 -1.78 9.24 -0.71
N ILE A 68 -1.76 8.98 0.60
CA ILE A 68 -2.53 9.74 1.59
C ILE A 68 -1.56 10.39 2.57
N ASN A 69 -1.66 11.71 2.72
CA ASN A 69 -0.92 12.43 3.75
C ASN A 69 -1.69 12.40 5.06
N VAL A 70 -1.11 11.77 6.06
CA VAL A 70 -1.64 11.61 7.42
C VAL A 70 -0.67 12.22 8.46
N SER A 71 0.19 13.16 8.07
CA SER A 71 1.11 13.84 9.01
C SER A 71 0.37 14.50 10.18
N ASN A 72 -0.86 14.98 9.95
CA ASN A 72 -1.72 15.60 10.96
C ASN A 72 -2.39 14.60 11.91
N LEU A 73 -2.31 13.29 11.64
CA LEU A 73 -2.93 12.25 12.45
C LEU A 73 -2.29 12.14 13.84
N SER A 74 -1.08 12.69 14.01
CA SER A 74 -0.36 12.81 15.29
C SER A 74 -1.14 13.63 16.33
N LYS A 75 -2.08 14.46 15.88
CA LYS A 75 -2.99 15.21 16.74
C LYS A 75 -4.10 14.34 17.35
N PHE A 76 -4.38 13.17 16.76
CA PHE A 76 -5.51 12.31 17.11
C PHE A 76 -5.08 10.92 17.59
N SER A 77 -3.83 10.52 17.38
CA SER A 77 -3.32 9.22 17.82
C SER A 77 -1.83 9.28 18.14
N LEU A 78 -1.46 8.73 19.31
CA LEU A 78 -0.08 8.54 19.75
C LEU A 78 0.59 7.33 19.07
N SER A 79 -0.16 6.50 18.34
CA SER A 79 0.37 5.30 17.66
C SER A 79 1.21 5.63 16.43
N LEU A 80 1.36 6.91 16.07
CA LEU A 80 2.29 7.32 15.03
C LEU A 80 3.69 7.25 15.62
N LEU A 81 4.52 6.43 14.98
CA LEU A 81 5.89 6.03 15.31
C LEU A 81 6.93 7.16 15.49
N ASN A 82 6.47 8.39 15.72
CA ASN A 82 7.26 9.55 16.09
C ASN A 82 6.79 10.10 17.45
N SER A 83 6.83 9.28 18.51
CA SER A 83 7.14 9.85 19.82
C SER A 83 8.58 10.34 19.74
N LYS A 84 8.79 11.66 19.92
CA LYS A 84 10.11 12.29 19.89
C LYS A 84 11.14 11.54 20.71
#